data_AF-A0A517SIZ9-F1
#
_entry.id   AF-A0A517SIZ9-F1
#
_cell.length_a   1.000
_cell.length_b   1.000
_cell.length_c   1.000
_cell.angle_alpha   90.00
_cell.angle_beta   90.00
_cell.angle_gamma   90.00
#
_symmetry.space_group_name_H-M   'P 1'
#
loop_
_entity.id
_entity.type
_entity.pdbx_description
1 polymer ?
#
loop_
_entity_poly.entity_id
_entity_poly.type
_entity_poly.pdbx_seq_one_letter_code
_entity_poly.pdbx_strand_id
1 'polypeptide(L)'
;MAMHKTDRGRNARVIIATSPGLSSQQSTLMRCNCRFDKLLTCESVELTTRFPESMTPLPVVVVPIESCQGCGACCSEQGAPPDYVALRMSPHLADDPSFADDLARSRSLSGEPLRLLDLYFEEREAGRRSENGVCVWFDTANCCCRFYDLRPSTCRVFELDSPGCHIYRRRQGIGAGQPSTRDLRPGPPSPAEQQEPLRTT
;
A
#
# COMPACT_ATOMS: atom_id res chain seq x y z
N MET A 1 54.09 -5.17 29.84
CA MET A 1 53.17 -5.46 28.71
C MET A 1 51.85 -4.78 29.00
N ALA A 2 51.52 -3.74 28.24
CA ALA A 2 50.39 -2.85 28.51
C ALA A 2 49.07 -3.46 28.00
N MET A 3 48.05 -3.49 28.86
CA MET A 3 46.67 -3.83 28.50
C MET A 3 45.94 -2.57 28.05
N HIS A 4 45.53 -2.51 26.78
CA HIS A 4 44.61 -1.49 26.29
C HIS A 4 43.17 -1.84 26.69
N LYS A 5 42.61 -1.08 27.63
CA LYS A 5 41.15 -0.96 27.82
C LYS A 5 40.62 0.04 26.78
N THR A 6 39.67 -0.38 25.96
CA THR A 6 38.87 0.52 25.12
C THR A 6 37.50 0.68 25.75
N ASP A 7 37.29 1.86 26.32
CA ASP A 7 36.01 2.41 26.73
C ASP A 7 35.40 3.16 25.54
N ARG A 8 34.16 2.82 25.16
CA ARG A 8 33.29 3.69 24.35
C ARG A 8 31.82 3.44 24.71
N GLY A 9 31.40 3.95 25.86
CA GLY A 9 30.01 4.35 26.08
C GLY A 9 29.72 5.68 25.35
N ARG A 10 28.88 5.66 24.31
CA ARG A 10 28.16 6.86 23.84
C ARG A 10 26.67 6.57 23.85
N ASN A 11 26.01 7.10 24.89
CA ASN A 11 24.57 7.15 25.01
C ASN A 11 24.01 8.18 24.01
N ALA A 12 23.40 7.70 22.92
CA ALA A 12 22.56 8.55 22.08
C ALA A 12 21.18 8.69 22.74
N ARG A 13 20.92 9.86 23.34
CA ARG A 13 19.58 10.25 23.78
C ARG A 13 18.75 10.60 22.55
N VAL A 14 17.80 9.74 22.20
CA VAL A 14 16.75 10.05 21.22
C VAL A 14 15.72 10.93 21.92
N ILE A 15 15.65 12.20 21.51
CA ILE A 15 14.59 13.12 21.91
C ILE A 15 13.38 12.78 21.03
N ILE A 16 12.34 12.19 21.62
CA ILE A 16 11.07 11.95 20.94
C ILE A 16 10.21 13.20 21.13
N ALA A 17 10.04 13.98 20.06
CA ALA A 17 9.05 15.04 20.02
C ALA A 17 7.66 14.40 19.93
N THR A 18 6.89 14.46 21.01
CA THR A 18 5.49 14.05 21.04
C THR A 18 4.62 15.17 20.49
N SER A 19 4.09 15.00 19.28
CA SER A 19 2.99 15.82 18.79
C SER A 19 1.69 15.35 19.46
N PRO A 20 0.91 16.26 20.10
CA PRO A 20 -0.35 15.89 20.73
C PRO A 20 -1.42 15.73 19.64
N GLY A 21 -1.95 14.52 19.48
CA GLY A 21 -3.13 14.30 18.62
C GLY A 21 -3.23 12.95 17.91
N LEU A 22 -2.20 12.11 17.92
CA LEU A 22 -2.25 10.76 17.34
C LEU A 22 -2.31 9.71 18.44
N SER A 23 -3.32 8.84 18.37
CA SER A 23 -3.46 7.67 19.23
C SER A 23 -2.16 6.85 19.23
N SER A 24 -1.72 6.42 20.41
CA SER A 24 -0.53 5.57 20.62
C SER A 24 -0.49 4.32 19.72
N GLN A 25 -1.63 3.87 19.19
CA GLN A 25 -1.72 2.72 18.30
C GLN A 25 -1.32 3.04 16.85
N GLN A 26 -1.48 4.29 16.38
CA GLN A 26 -1.17 4.67 14.99
C GLN A 26 0.33 4.92 14.77
N SER A 27 1.06 5.37 15.80
CA SER A 27 2.49 5.68 15.71
C SER A 27 3.40 4.44 15.63
N THR A 28 2.94 3.29 16.15
CA THR A 28 3.73 2.05 16.20
C THR A 28 3.50 1.18 14.96
N LEU A 29 2.29 1.15 14.41
CA LEU A 29 1.93 0.34 13.25
C LEU A 29 2.50 0.84 11.92
N MET A 30 2.75 2.15 11.77
CA MET A 30 3.43 2.70 10.58
C MET A 30 4.91 2.29 10.46
N ARG A 31 5.54 1.76 11.51
CA ARG A 31 6.97 1.38 11.46
C ARG A 31 7.22 0.00 10.87
N CYS A 32 6.21 -0.88 10.79
CA CYS A 32 6.45 -2.28 10.40
C CYS A 32 6.34 -2.58 8.89
N ASN A 33 5.57 -1.84 8.09
CA ASN A 33 5.56 -2.03 6.62
C ASN A 33 5.95 -0.80 5.79
N CYS A 34 6.18 0.35 6.43
CA CYS A 34 6.92 1.46 5.82
C CYS A 34 8.37 1.33 6.27
N ARG A 35 9.10 0.31 5.79
CA ARG A 35 10.57 0.43 5.75
C ARG A 35 10.87 1.48 4.69
N PHE A 36 10.74 2.73 5.14
CA PHE A 36 11.23 3.94 4.51
C PHE A 36 12.63 3.63 3.95
N ASP A 37 12.79 3.78 2.64
CA ASP A 37 14.10 4.07 2.07
C ASP A 37 14.66 5.26 2.84
N LYS A 38 15.58 4.97 3.77
CA LYS A 38 16.32 5.94 4.59
C LYS A 38 17.31 6.77 3.76
N LEU A 39 17.10 6.90 2.46
CA LEU A 39 18.00 7.61 1.55
C LEU A 39 17.35 8.77 0.79
N LEU A 40 16.04 9.03 0.98
CA LEU A 40 15.47 10.30 0.55
C LEU A 40 15.57 11.32 1.68
N THR A 41 16.79 11.80 1.91
CA THR A 41 16.97 13.15 2.46
C THR A 41 16.29 14.11 1.49
N CYS A 42 15.22 14.78 1.94
CA CYS A 42 14.77 16.03 1.34
C CYS A 42 15.91 17.05 1.46
N GLU A 43 16.87 17.02 0.54
CA GLU A 43 17.60 18.23 0.19
C GLU A 43 16.63 19.10 -0.59
N SER A 44 16.23 20.19 0.05
CA SER A 44 15.45 21.27 -0.54
C SER A 44 16.24 21.89 -1.70
N VAL A 45 16.18 21.29 -2.87
CA VAL A 45 16.59 21.95 -4.10
C VAL A 45 15.50 22.97 -4.41
N GLU A 46 15.77 24.24 -4.11
CA GLU A 46 14.97 25.39 -4.54
C GLU A 46 15.05 25.49 -6.07
N LEU A 47 14.28 24.66 -6.76
CA LEU A 47 14.11 24.75 -8.20
C LEU A 47 13.05 25.81 -8.49
N THR A 48 13.51 27.04 -8.72
CA THR A 48 12.68 28.17 -9.14
C THR A 48 12.21 27.97 -10.58
N THR A 49 11.23 27.09 -10.79
CA THR A 49 10.57 26.94 -12.10
C THR A 49 9.36 27.87 -12.15
N ARG A 50 9.49 28.94 -12.95
CA ARG A 50 8.36 29.77 -13.41
C ARG A 50 7.45 28.89 -14.26
N PHE A 51 6.38 28.36 -13.67
CA PHE A 51 5.32 27.72 -14.42
C PHE A 51 4.37 28.79 -15.01
N PRO A 52 3.95 28.65 -16.29
CA PRO A 52 2.93 29.51 -16.85
C PRO A 52 1.61 29.31 -16.09
N GLU A 53 1.07 30.42 -15.60
CA GLU A 53 -0.27 30.51 -15.02
C GLU A 53 -1.31 30.10 -16.07
N SER A 54 -2.38 29.43 -15.64
CA SER A 54 -3.57 29.08 -16.43
C SER A 54 -3.57 27.72 -17.13
N MET A 55 -3.50 26.65 -16.33
CA MET A 55 -4.33 25.47 -16.57
C MET A 55 -5.20 25.28 -15.33
N THR A 56 -6.48 25.65 -15.42
CA THR A 56 -7.46 25.35 -14.38
C THR A 56 -7.69 23.84 -14.40
N PRO A 57 -7.27 23.07 -13.37
CA PRO A 57 -7.53 21.64 -13.35
C PRO A 57 -9.05 21.44 -13.26
N LEU A 58 -9.59 20.59 -14.14
CA LEU A 58 -10.98 20.16 -14.05
C LEU A 58 -11.23 19.54 -12.66
N PRO A 59 -12.40 19.76 -12.04
CA PRO A 59 -12.72 19.19 -10.75
C PRO A 59 -12.71 17.66 -10.87
N VAL A 60 -11.69 17.04 -10.26
CA VAL A 60 -11.64 15.60 -10.11
C VAL A 60 -12.70 15.22 -9.09
N VAL A 61 -13.80 14.62 -9.56
CA VAL A 61 -14.82 14.05 -8.68
C VAL A 61 -14.21 12.82 -8.01
N VAL A 62 -13.81 12.97 -6.75
CA VAL A 62 -13.33 11.86 -5.93
C VAL A 62 -14.56 11.16 -5.36
N VAL A 63 -14.86 9.97 -5.89
CA VAL A 63 -15.91 9.12 -5.33
C VAL A 63 -15.35 8.45 -4.07
N PRO A 64 -16.07 8.52 -2.92
CA PRO A 64 -15.64 7.87 -1.69
C PRO A 64 -15.36 6.37 -1.87
N ILE A 65 -14.28 5.89 -1.27
CA ILE A 65 -13.92 4.47 -1.32
C ILE A 65 -14.60 3.76 -0.14
N GLU A 66 -15.72 3.12 -0.39
CA GLU A 66 -16.52 2.45 0.65
C GLU A 66 -16.23 0.96 0.80
N SER A 67 -15.47 0.35 -0.13
CA SER A 67 -15.20 -1.09 -0.12
C SER A 67 -13.85 -1.46 -0.74
N CYS A 68 -13.30 -2.59 -0.27
CA CYS A 68 -12.14 -3.25 -0.90
C CYS A 68 -12.52 -4.18 -2.07
N GLN A 69 -13.82 -4.44 -2.30
CA GLN A 69 -14.28 -5.32 -3.38
C GLN A 69 -13.86 -4.75 -4.74
N GLY A 70 -13.18 -5.56 -5.55
CA GLY A 70 -12.67 -5.12 -6.85
C GLY A 70 -11.46 -4.18 -6.80
N CYS A 71 -10.94 -3.84 -5.62
CA CYS A 71 -9.81 -2.92 -5.46
C CYS A 71 -8.49 -3.67 -5.26
N GLY A 72 -8.39 -4.47 -4.21
CA GLY A 72 -7.19 -5.28 -3.94
C GLY A 72 -5.87 -4.52 -3.72
N ALA A 73 -5.86 -3.18 -3.73
CA ALA A 73 -4.64 -2.40 -3.90
C ALA A 73 -3.56 -2.62 -2.84
N CYS A 74 -3.95 -2.83 -1.58
CA CYS A 74 -2.98 -3.21 -0.56
C CYS A 74 -2.58 -4.68 -0.69
N CYS A 75 -3.51 -5.57 -1.05
CA CYS A 75 -3.24 -7.00 -1.19
C CYS A 75 -2.27 -7.31 -2.35
N SER A 76 -2.15 -6.46 -3.36
CA SER A 76 -1.23 -6.65 -4.48
C SER A 76 0.24 -6.37 -4.15
N GLU A 77 0.56 -5.74 -3.00
CA GLU A 77 1.94 -5.33 -2.66
C GLU A 77 2.49 -5.84 -1.30
N GLN A 78 1.68 -6.48 -0.45
CA GLN A 78 2.07 -6.79 0.95
C GLN A 78 2.76 -8.15 1.16
N GLY A 79 2.72 -9.06 0.18
CA GLY A 79 3.31 -10.40 0.24
C GLY A 79 2.54 -11.42 1.09
N ALA A 80 2.14 -11.03 2.30
CA ALA A 80 1.30 -11.82 3.22
C ALA A 80 0.57 -10.90 4.23
N PRO A 81 -0.35 -11.43 5.05
CA PRO A 81 -1.01 -10.64 6.09
C PRO A 81 0.01 -10.13 7.15
N PRO A 82 0.12 -8.81 7.38
CA PRO A 82 1.26 -8.19 8.03
C PRO A 82 1.46 -8.60 9.50
N ASP A 83 0.42 -8.66 10.33
CA ASP A 83 0.61 -9.01 11.75
C ASP A 83 0.94 -10.49 11.93
N TYR A 84 0.51 -11.36 11.00
CA TYR A 84 0.92 -12.76 11.01
C TYR A 84 2.39 -12.92 10.58
N VAL A 85 2.86 -12.09 9.64
CA VAL A 85 4.29 -11.97 9.32
C VAL A 85 5.07 -11.48 10.54
N ALA A 86 4.60 -10.42 11.21
CA ALA A 86 5.25 -9.87 12.39
C ALA A 86 5.37 -10.92 13.51
N LEU A 87 4.27 -11.58 13.87
CA LEU A 87 4.22 -12.62 14.90
C LEU A 87 5.17 -13.80 14.62
N ARG A 88 5.29 -14.23 13.36
CA ARG A 88 6.16 -15.36 12.99
C ARG A 88 7.64 -14.96 12.95
N MET A 89 7.96 -13.73 12.54
CA MET A 89 9.34 -13.25 12.40
C MET A 89 9.92 -12.67 13.68
N SER A 90 9.07 -12.28 14.62
CA SER A 90 9.45 -11.64 15.87
C SER A 90 8.76 -12.34 17.04
N PRO A 91 9.32 -13.46 17.56
CA PRO A 91 8.68 -14.26 18.62
C PRO A 91 8.32 -13.48 19.88
N HIS A 92 9.07 -12.41 20.21
CA HIS A 92 8.80 -11.54 21.35
C HIS A 92 7.48 -10.77 21.23
N LEU A 93 6.91 -10.61 20.02
CA LEU A 93 5.59 -10.00 19.84
C LEU A 93 4.46 -10.90 20.36
N ALA A 94 4.72 -12.20 20.58
CA ALA A 94 3.74 -13.09 21.19
C ALA A 94 3.43 -12.74 22.66
N ASP A 95 4.35 -12.06 23.33
CA ASP A 95 4.19 -11.58 24.71
C ASP A 95 3.58 -10.16 24.78
N ASP A 96 3.43 -9.48 23.64
CA ASP A 96 2.87 -8.13 23.56
C ASP A 96 1.33 -8.18 23.56
N PRO A 97 0.64 -7.57 24.55
CA PRO A 97 -0.82 -7.56 24.61
C PRO A 97 -1.50 -6.97 23.38
N SER A 98 -0.84 -6.06 22.65
CA SER A 98 -1.38 -5.47 21.42
C SER A 98 -1.53 -6.48 20.27
N PHE A 99 -0.83 -7.62 20.33
CA PHE A 99 -0.93 -8.71 19.35
C PHE A 99 -1.74 -9.91 19.85
N ALA A 100 -2.28 -9.88 21.07
CA ALA A 100 -2.95 -11.04 21.68
C ALA A 100 -4.07 -11.61 20.79
N ASP A 101 -4.88 -10.73 20.19
CA ASP A 101 -5.97 -11.09 19.29
C ASP A 101 -5.48 -11.72 17.97
N ASP A 102 -4.40 -11.17 17.39
CA ASP A 102 -3.78 -11.71 16.17
C ASP A 102 -3.06 -13.02 16.44
N LEU A 103 -2.47 -13.18 17.61
CA LEU A 103 -1.88 -14.44 18.05
C LEU A 103 -2.95 -15.51 18.21
N ALA A 104 -4.08 -15.19 18.84
CA ALA A 104 -5.20 -16.11 18.95
C ALA A 104 -5.76 -16.52 17.58
N ARG A 105 -5.96 -15.55 16.67
CA ARG A 105 -6.43 -15.82 15.29
C ARG A 105 -5.44 -16.63 14.47
N SER A 106 -4.15 -16.27 14.50
CA SER A 106 -3.11 -17.00 13.76
C SER A 106 -3.02 -18.46 14.21
N ARG A 107 -3.14 -18.73 15.52
CA ARG A 107 -3.15 -20.09 16.08
C ARG A 107 -4.41 -20.89 15.72
N SER A 108 -5.53 -20.23 15.42
CA SER A 108 -6.77 -20.89 15.00
C SER A 108 -6.89 -21.09 13.49
N LEU A 109 -5.93 -20.57 12.70
CA LEU A 109 -5.88 -20.82 11.26
C LEU A 109 -5.74 -22.33 11.00
N SER A 110 -6.48 -22.82 10.02
CA SER A 110 -6.43 -24.21 9.58
C SER A 110 -6.74 -24.31 8.09
N GLY A 111 -6.45 -25.46 7.48
CA GLY A 111 -6.74 -25.70 6.07
C GLY A 111 -5.96 -24.77 5.12
N GLU A 112 -6.65 -24.27 4.10
CA GLU A 112 -6.02 -23.46 3.05
C GLU A 112 -5.36 -22.14 3.51
N PRO A 113 -5.98 -21.27 4.35
CA PRO A 113 -5.34 -20.01 4.76
C PRO A 113 -4.03 -20.23 5.51
N LEU A 114 -3.94 -21.28 6.34
CA LEU A 114 -2.70 -21.68 7.01
C LEU A 114 -1.67 -22.20 6.01
N ARG A 115 -2.06 -23.13 5.13
CA ARG A 115 -1.17 -23.71 4.10
C ARG A 115 -0.51 -22.65 3.22
N LEU A 116 -1.27 -21.63 2.80
CA LEU A 116 -0.76 -20.54 1.97
C LEU A 116 0.22 -19.65 2.74
N LEU A 117 -0.01 -19.44 4.03
CA LEU A 117 0.88 -18.68 4.89
C LEU A 117 2.19 -19.46 5.17
N ASP A 118 2.12 -20.77 5.39
CA ASP A 118 3.31 -21.62 5.52
C ASP A 118 4.15 -21.61 4.24
N LEU A 119 3.52 -21.78 3.07
CA LEU A 119 4.19 -21.69 1.78
C LEU A 119 4.89 -20.33 1.58
N TYR A 120 4.24 -19.23 1.99
CA TYR A 120 4.87 -17.90 1.95
C TYR A 120 6.19 -17.86 2.73
N PHE A 121 6.20 -18.41 3.96
CA PHE A 121 7.40 -18.41 4.79
C PHE A 121 8.49 -19.33 4.23
N GLU A 122 8.13 -20.51 3.74
CA GLU A 122 9.07 -21.43 3.08
C GLU A 122 9.73 -20.79 1.84
N GLU A 123 8.95 -20.11 1.00
CA GLU A 123 9.47 -19.42 -0.18
C GLU A 123 10.33 -18.21 0.20
N ARG A 124 9.94 -17.46 1.24
CA ARG A 124 10.71 -16.31 1.74
C ARG A 124 12.05 -16.74 2.32
N GLU A 125 12.06 -17.79 3.15
CA GLU A 125 13.29 -18.34 3.75
C GLU A 125 14.25 -18.86 2.66
N ALA A 126 13.69 -19.46 1.61
CA ALA A 126 14.47 -19.90 0.45
C ALA A 126 14.86 -18.76 -0.53
N GLY A 127 14.51 -17.50 -0.24
CA GLY A 127 14.79 -16.34 -1.09
C GLY A 127 14.04 -16.33 -2.44
N ARG A 128 13.00 -17.15 -2.59
CA ARG A 128 12.19 -17.24 -3.82
C ARG A 128 11.05 -16.22 -3.86
N ARG A 129 10.81 -15.50 -2.77
CA ARG A 129 9.71 -14.53 -2.66
C ARG A 129 10.17 -13.21 -2.06
N SER A 130 9.72 -12.10 -2.66
CA SER A 130 9.96 -10.75 -2.15
C SER A 130 9.10 -10.45 -0.92
N GLU A 131 9.59 -9.56 -0.06
CA GLU A 131 8.82 -9.02 1.06
C GLU A 131 7.61 -8.20 0.54
N ASN A 132 7.83 -7.42 -0.52
CA ASN A 132 6.82 -6.61 -1.18
C ASN A 132 6.32 -7.30 -2.46
N GLY A 133 5.29 -8.12 -2.34
CA GLY A 133 4.75 -8.89 -3.46
C GLY A 133 3.24 -9.08 -3.36
N VAL A 134 2.67 -9.92 -4.23
CA VAL A 134 1.25 -10.24 -4.11
C VAL A 134 1.01 -11.03 -2.82
N CYS A 135 0.05 -10.56 -2.02
CA CYS A 135 -0.38 -11.23 -0.80
C CYS A 135 -0.85 -12.64 -1.11
N VAL A 136 -0.39 -13.64 -0.35
CA VAL A 136 -0.85 -15.03 -0.50
C VAL A 136 -2.35 -15.23 -0.35
N TRP A 137 -3.04 -14.28 0.28
CA TRP A 137 -4.49 -14.29 0.45
C TRP A 137 -5.23 -13.43 -0.57
N PHE A 138 -4.54 -12.89 -1.57
CA PHE A 138 -5.16 -12.10 -2.63
C PHE A 138 -5.83 -13.01 -3.67
N ASP A 139 -7.09 -12.73 -3.97
CA ASP A 139 -7.79 -13.23 -5.15
C ASP A 139 -7.57 -12.23 -6.28
N THR A 140 -6.70 -12.59 -7.23
CA THR A 140 -6.38 -11.75 -8.39
C THR A 140 -7.52 -11.69 -9.41
N ALA A 141 -8.42 -12.67 -9.44
CA ALA A 141 -9.54 -12.68 -10.38
C ALA A 141 -10.64 -11.72 -9.94
N ASN A 142 -10.92 -11.68 -8.64
CA ASN A 142 -11.97 -10.82 -8.06
C ASN A 142 -11.43 -9.53 -7.42
N CYS A 143 -10.11 -9.35 -7.43
CA CYS A 143 -9.41 -8.24 -6.76
C CYS A 143 -9.85 -8.03 -5.31
N CYS A 144 -9.92 -9.12 -4.53
CA CYS A 144 -10.36 -9.11 -3.14
C CYS A 144 -9.52 -10.05 -2.25
N CYS A 145 -9.72 -10.00 -0.93
CA CYS A 145 -9.07 -10.95 -0.02
C CYS A 145 -9.90 -12.23 0.09
N ARG A 146 -9.26 -13.39 -0.15
CA ARG A 146 -9.89 -14.72 -0.09
C ARG A 146 -10.39 -15.09 1.30
N PHE A 147 -9.74 -14.58 2.34
CA PHE A 147 -10.00 -14.93 3.73
C PHE A 147 -10.31 -13.66 4.55
N TYR A 148 -11.29 -12.89 4.08
CA TYR A 148 -11.64 -11.58 4.64
C TYR A 148 -11.89 -11.60 6.15
N ASP A 149 -12.58 -12.63 6.64
CA ASP A 149 -12.92 -12.79 8.06
C ASP A 149 -11.79 -13.37 8.91
N LEU A 150 -10.68 -13.78 8.30
CA LEU A 150 -9.49 -14.28 8.99
C LEU A 150 -8.35 -13.26 8.99
N ARG A 151 -8.59 -12.05 8.47
CA ARG A 151 -7.58 -10.99 8.40
C ARG A 151 -7.06 -10.61 9.79
N PRO A 152 -5.77 -10.24 9.89
CA PRO A 152 -5.22 -9.69 11.12
C PRO A 152 -5.76 -8.29 11.42
N SER A 153 -5.52 -7.78 12.64
CA SER A 153 -6.01 -6.49 13.11
C SER A 153 -5.67 -5.37 12.14
N THR A 154 -4.40 -5.26 11.72
CA THR A 154 -3.92 -4.24 10.79
C THR A 154 -4.71 -4.20 9.49
N CYS A 155 -5.10 -5.35 8.96
CA CYS A 155 -5.90 -5.42 7.74
C CYS A 155 -7.37 -5.06 7.97
N ARG A 156 -7.90 -5.21 9.18
CA ARG A 156 -9.29 -4.87 9.53
C ARG A 156 -9.47 -3.40 9.83
N VAL A 157 -8.52 -2.81 10.55
CA VAL A 157 -8.58 -1.40 10.97
C VAL A 157 -8.03 -0.45 9.91
N PHE A 158 -7.55 -0.99 8.77
CA PHE A 158 -7.09 -0.18 7.66
C PHE A 158 -8.25 0.66 7.10
N GLU A 159 -8.19 1.96 7.37
CA GLU A 159 -9.23 2.92 7.01
C GLU A 159 -9.30 3.08 5.48
N LEU A 160 -10.49 2.85 4.94
CA LEU A 160 -10.80 3.10 3.54
C LEU A 160 -10.82 4.61 3.29
N ASP A 161 -10.44 5.02 2.08
CA ASP A 161 -10.32 6.46 1.72
C ASP A 161 -9.27 7.24 2.54
N SER A 162 -8.49 6.56 3.39
CA SER A 162 -7.35 7.18 4.06
C SER A 162 -6.21 7.53 3.09
N PRO A 163 -5.30 8.44 3.46
CA PRO A 163 -4.09 8.71 2.66
C PRO A 163 -3.31 7.43 2.31
N GLY A 164 -3.26 6.45 3.23
CA GLY A 164 -2.65 5.14 2.97
C GLY A 164 -3.37 4.37 1.87
N CYS A 165 -4.72 4.36 1.88
CA CYS A 165 -5.52 3.74 0.83
C CYS A 165 -5.21 4.34 -0.55
N HIS A 166 -5.16 5.68 -0.63
CA HIS A 166 -4.82 6.37 -1.87
C HIS A 166 -3.39 6.11 -2.35
N ILE A 167 -2.43 5.93 -1.45
CA ILE A 167 -1.04 5.57 -1.82
C ILE A 167 -1.01 4.22 -2.51
N TYR A 168 -1.62 3.18 -1.92
CA TYR A 168 -1.66 1.85 -2.55
C TYR A 168 -2.41 1.89 -3.88
N ARG A 169 -3.56 2.57 -3.94
CA ARG A 169 -4.34 2.70 -5.18
C ARG A 169 -3.55 3.41 -6.28
N ARG A 170 -2.84 4.50 -5.96
CA ARG A 170 -1.99 5.22 -6.92
C ARG A 170 -0.88 4.33 -7.47
N ARG A 171 -0.20 3.56 -6.62
CA ARG A 171 0.86 2.63 -7.06
C ARG A 171 0.34 1.55 -8.00
N GLN A 172 -0.92 1.16 -7.81
CA GLN A 172 -1.63 0.19 -8.65
C GLN A 172 -2.33 0.82 -9.86
N GLY A 173 -2.19 2.14 -10.08
CA GLY A 173 -2.88 2.84 -11.16
C GLY A 173 -4.40 2.94 -11.01
N ILE A 174 -4.93 2.68 -9.81
CA ILE A 174 -6.37 2.70 -9.51
C ILE A 174 -6.78 4.12 -9.11
N GLY A 175 -7.77 4.69 -9.80
CA GLY A 175 -8.38 5.98 -9.43
C GLY A 175 -7.60 7.24 -9.87
N ALA A 176 -6.43 7.10 -10.49
CA ALA A 176 -5.93 8.14 -11.38
C ALA A 176 -6.82 8.09 -12.62
N GLY A 177 -7.61 9.14 -12.88
CA GLY A 177 -8.63 9.18 -13.93
C GLY A 177 -8.14 8.55 -15.24
N GLN A 178 -8.48 7.29 -15.45
CA GLN A 178 -8.56 6.74 -16.80
C GLN A 178 -9.70 7.52 -17.45
N PRO A 179 -9.48 8.20 -18.59
CA PRO A 179 -10.58 8.78 -19.34
C PRO A 179 -11.56 7.62 -19.58
N SER A 180 -12.79 7.79 -19.10
CA SER A 180 -13.77 6.73 -19.20
C SER A 180 -13.92 6.41 -20.70
N THR A 181 -13.86 5.14 -21.07
CA THR A 181 -14.17 4.74 -22.46
C THR A 181 -15.61 5.06 -22.86
N ARG A 182 -16.44 5.56 -21.92
CA ARG A 182 -17.75 6.17 -22.20
C ARG A 182 -17.67 7.55 -22.87
N ASP A 183 -16.52 8.23 -22.83
CA ASP A 183 -16.31 9.52 -23.49
C ASP A 183 -15.75 9.38 -24.91
N LEU A 184 -15.39 8.17 -25.34
CA LEU A 184 -15.18 7.83 -26.75
C LEU A 184 -16.54 7.56 -27.42
N ARG A 185 -17.45 8.54 -27.39
CA ARG A 185 -18.41 8.60 -28.50
C ARG A 185 -17.60 8.96 -29.74
N PRO A 186 -17.67 8.19 -30.84
CA PRO A 186 -17.20 8.70 -32.12
C PRO A 186 -17.87 10.05 -32.33
N GLY A 187 -17.08 11.11 -32.48
CA GLY A 187 -17.62 12.40 -32.87
C GLY A 187 -18.47 12.23 -34.13
N PRO A 188 -19.54 13.00 -34.30
CA PRO A 188 -20.30 12.98 -35.55
C PRO A 188 -19.32 13.19 -36.72
N PRO A 189 -19.50 12.47 -37.84
CA PRO A 189 -18.62 12.63 -38.99
C PRO A 189 -18.58 14.10 -39.41
N SER A 190 -17.36 14.57 -39.69
CA SER A 190 -17.11 15.94 -40.12
C SER A 190 -17.97 16.28 -41.36
N PRO A 191 -18.56 17.49 -41.50
CA PRO A 191 -19.42 17.86 -42.63
C PRO A 191 -18.72 17.95 -44.01
N ALA A 192 -17.48 17.49 -44.14
CA ALA A 192 -16.65 17.76 -45.31
C ALA A 192 -16.80 16.76 -46.48
N GLU A 193 -17.69 15.77 -46.40
CA GLU A 193 -17.78 14.69 -47.40
C GLU A 193 -19.13 14.64 -48.15
N GLN A 194 -19.68 15.81 -48.49
CA GLN A 194 -20.75 15.93 -49.50
C GLN A 194 -20.34 16.90 -50.60
N GLN A 195 -19.28 16.55 -51.34
CA GLN A 195 -19.08 17.08 -52.69
C GLN A 195 -19.83 16.18 -53.67
N GLU A 196 -21.00 16.62 -54.11
CA GLU A 196 -21.65 16.11 -55.31
C GLU A 196 -20.71 16.29 -56.51
N PRO A 197 -20.47 15.26 -57.33
CA PRO A 197 -19.85 15.46 -58.62
C PRO A 197 -20.89 16.05 -59.58
N LEU A 198 -20.72 17.34 -59.86
CA LEU A 198 -21.29 18.01 -61.03
C LEU A 198 -20.85 17.23 -62.29
N ARG A 199 -21.76 16.45 -62.88
CA ARG A 199 -21.57 15.94 -64.25
C ARG A 199 -22.44 16.72 -65.22
N THR A 200 -21.70 17.48 -66.01
CA THR A 200 -22.05 18.23 -67.21
C THR A 200 -22.48 17.29 -68.34
N THR A 201 -23.52 17.72 -69.07
CA THR A 201 -23.94 17.37 -70.45
C THR A 201 -24.24 15.92 -70.81
#